data_AF-A0A5P2H8Z0-F1
#
_entry.id   AF-A0A5P2H8Z0-F1
#
_cell.length_a   1.000
_cell.length_b   1.000
_cell.length_c   1.000
_cell.angle_alpha   90.00
_cell.angle_beta   90.00
_cell.angle_gamma   90.00
#
_symmetry.space_group_name_H-M   'P 1'
#
loop_
_entity.id
_entity.type
_entity.pdbx_description
1 polymer ?
#
loop_
_entity_poly.entity_id
_entity_poly.type
_entity_poly.pdbx_seq_one_letter_code
_entity_poly.pdbx_strand_id
1 'polypeptide(L)'
;MTLRRACYRTIIPSTSSPEPYNETATVTPTPKRSDARKVIISCAVTGSAHVPSMSPYLPLTPADIASQAIEAAQAGAAILHLHARNPVDGRPTPDPAVFREFVPEIVRETDAVINITTGGSTRMTLDERLAYPRVARPEMCSLNMGSMNFSLHPIAQKIDREDGWRFDWEKEYLEGMEDMIFRNTFRDIRNILTEFADHGTRFEFECYDVGHLYNLAHFMNLGLVKPPFFIQTVLGILGGLGPDPENLVVMRNTADRLFGRENYHFSVLGAGRHQMPLVTMAAILGGNVRVGLEDSVYLSKGVKARSNAEQVRKIRRVLEELSFEIATPDEAREMLGLKGAAAVTF
;
A
#
# COMPACT_ATOMS: atom_id res chain seq x y z
N MET A 1 45.38 -39.93 56.27
CA MET A 1 44.08 -39.99 55.58
C MET A 1 44.28 -39.32 54.23
N THR A 2 44.64 -40.13 53.22
CA THR A 2 45.39 -39.69 52.05
C THR A 2 44.48 -39.61 50.83
N LEU A 3 44.36 -38.41 50.25
CA LEU A 3 43.65 -38.11 49.01
C LEU A 3 44.17 -38.99 47.87
N ARG A 4 43.33 -39.88 47.32
CA ARG A 4 43.58 -40.58 46.06
C ARG A 4 42.78 -39.91 44.94
N ARG A 5 43.52 -39.44 43.93
CA ARG A 5 43.02 -39.00 42.62
C ARG A 5 42.28 -40.15 41.93
N ALA A 6 41.03 -39.93 41.54
CA ALA A 6 40.33 -40.80 40.60
C ALA A 6 40.38 -40.16 39.21
N CYS A 7 41.04 -40.85 38.26
CA CYS A 7 41.01 -40.52 36.85
C CYS A 7 39.59 -40.69 36.31
N TYR A 8 38.98 -39.62 35.80
CA TYR A 8 37.82 -39.73 34.92
C TYR A 8 38.29 -40.19 33.55
N ARG A 9 38.00 -41.46 33.21
CA ARG A 9 38.07 -41.95 31.83
C ARG A 9 36.89 -41.38 31.05
N THR A 10 37.17 -40.51 30.10
CA THR A 10 36.21 -40.08 29.07
C THR A 10 35.85 -41.29 28.21
N ILE A 11 34.59 -41.72 28.26
CA ILE A 11 34.03 -42.67 27.31
C ILE A 11 33.69 -41.85 26.07
N ILE A 12 34.49 -41.96 25.01
CA ILE A 12 34.15 -41.46 23.68
C ILE A 12 33.29 -42.54 23.02
N PRO A 13 32.00 -42.30 22.69
CA PRO A 13 31.22 -43.24 21.91
C PRO A 13 31.85 -43.37 20.52
N SER A 14 32.04 -44.59 20.04
CA SER A 14 32.50 -44.88 18.69
C SER A 14 31.59 -44.18 17.68
N THR A 15 32.18 -43.36 16.80
CA THR A 15 31.49 -42.74 15.68
C THR A 15 31.01 -43.83 14.73
N SER A 16 29.73 -44.20 14.79
CA SER A 16 29.05 -44.77 13.64
C SER A 16 28.98 -43.67 12.59
N SER A 17 29.49 -43.97 11.40
CA SER A 17 29.43 -43.08 10.23
C SER A 17 27.99 -42.60 10.02
N PRO A 18 27.75 -41.30 9.76
CA PRO A 18 26.42 -40.86 9.36
C PRO A 18 26.05 -41.57 8.06
N GLU A 19 24.87 -42.21 8.05
CA GLU A 19 24.33 -42.78 6.81
C GLU A 19 24.22 -41.66 5.76
N PRO A 20 24.54 -41.95 4.48
CA PRO A 20 24.43 -40.96 3.43
C PRO A 20 22.97 -40.50 3.31
N TYR A 21 22.78 -39.18 3.30
CA TYR A 21 21.49 -38.55 3.07
C TYR A 21 20.92 -39.06 1.75
N ASN A 22 19.78 -39.76 1.81
CA ASN A 22 19.18 -40.37 0.64
C ASN A 22 18.52 -39.29 -0.23
N GLU A 23 19.24 -38.78 -1.24
CA GLU A 23 18.79 -37.78 -2.22
C GLU A 23 17.58 -38.22 -3.07
N THR A 24 17.11 -39.47 -2.93
CA THR A 24 16.03 -40.04 -3.76
C THR A 24 14.66 -40.13 -3.07
N ALA A 25 14.48 -39.49 -1.91
CA ALA A 25 13.15 -39.36 -1.32
C ALA A 25 12.28 -38.44 -2.20
N THR A 26 11.57 -39.03 -3.15
CA THR A 26 10.49 -38.37 -3.90
C THR A 26 9.47 -37.87 -2.89
N VAL A 27 9.44 -36.56 -2.66
CA VAL A 27 8.39 -35.90 -1.89
C VAL A 27 7.10 -36.09 -2.67
N THR A 28 6.33 -37.12 -2.33
CA THR A 28 4.95 -37.27 -2.80
C THR A 28 4.17 -36.05 -2.31
N PRO A 29 3.54 -35.27 -3.21
CA PRO A 29 2.71 -34.14 -2.81
C PRO A 29 1.59 -34.66 -1.90
N THR A 30 1.57 -34.21 -0.66
CA THR A 30 0.42 -34.38 0.21
C THR A 30 -0.78 -33.64 -0.41
N PRO A 31 -2.02 -34.13 -0.25
CA PRO A 31 -3.20 -33.44 -0.73
C PRO A 31 -3.23 -32.01 -0.17
N LYS A 32 -3.42 -30.99 -1.02
CA LYS A 32 -3.55 -29.59 -0.60
C LYS A 32 -4.66 -29.47 0.44
N ARG A 33 -4.32 -29.24 1.71
CA ARG A 33 -5.19 -28.46 2.58
C ARG A 33 -5.17 -27.03 2.04
N SER A 34 -6.26 -26.59 1.42
CA SER A 34 -6.39 -25.26 0.80
C SER A 34 -6.61 -24.14 1.82
N ASP A 35 -5.81 -24.10 2.90
CA ASP A 35 -5.87 -23.07 3.95
C ASP A 35 -4.71 -22.05 3.82
N ALA A 36 -4.05 -21.98 2.66
CA ALA A 36 -2.98 -21.02 2.45
C ALA A 36 -3.54 -19.59 2.53
N ARG A 37 -2.95 -18.78 3.42
CA ARG A 37 -3.41 -17.41 3.65
C ARG A 37 -3.31 -16.59 2.36
N LYS A 38 -4.44 -15.99 1.98
CA LYS A 38 -4.54 -15.03 0.87
C LYS A 38 -4.01 -13.66 1.28
N VAL A 39 -3.19 -13.05 0.43
CA VAL A 39 -2.62 -11.71 0.63
C VAL A 39 -3.13 -10.78 -0.47
N ILE A 40 -3.77 -9.68 -0.06
CA ILE A 40 -4.19 -8.63 -0.98
C ILE A 40 -2.96 -7.83 -1.40
N ILE A 41 -2.74 -7.72 -2.71
CA ILE A 41 -1.80 -6.76 -3.29
C ILE A 41 -2.59 -5.54 -3.78
N SER A 42 -2.32 -4.39 -3.20
CA SER A 42 -2.77 -3.09 -3.71
C SER A 42 -1.67 -2.47 -4.58
N CYS A 43 -2.05 -1.88 -5.70
CA CYS A 43 -1.14 -1.13 -6.56
C CYS A 43 -1.56 0.34 -6.65
N ALA A 44 -0.71 1.24 -6.15
CA ALA A 44 -0.88 2.68 -6.22
C ALA A 44 -0.13 3.26 -7.42
N VAL A 45 -0.89 3.63 -8.45
CA VAL A 45 -0.38 3.69 -9.81
C VAL A 45 0.51 4.92 -10.06
N THR A 46 0.12 6.10 -9.55
CA THR A 46 0.81 7.36 -9.88
C THR A 46 0.90 8.38 -8.73
N GLY A 47 -0.12 8.44 -7.87
CA GLY A 47 -0.19 9.40 -6.77
C GLY A 47 -0.08 10.86 -7.14
N SER A 48 0.30 11.66 -6.15
CA SER A 48 0.55 13.11 -6.27
C SER A 48 1.90 13.56 -5.67
N ALA A 49 2.63 12.66 -5.02
CA ALA A 49 3.87 12.99 -4.31
C ALA A 49 5.08 13.04 -5.26
N HIS A 50 5.29 12.00 -6.07
CA HIS A 50 6.32 12.01 -7.10
C HIS A 50 5.94 12.96 -8.25
N VAL A 51 6.96 13.55 -8.87
CA VAL A 51 6.82 14.44 -10.04
C VAL A 51 7.50 13.81 -11.27
N PRO A 52 7.10 14.17 -12.51
CA PRO A 52 7.63 13.60 -13.75
C PRO A 52 9.16 13.48 -13.84
N SER A 53 9.92 14.48 -13.38
CA SER A 53 11.39 14.47 -13.37
C SER A 53 12.01 13.37 -12.51
N MET A 54 11.24 12.75 -11.60
CA MET A 54 11.77 11.66 -10.77
C MET A 54 11.85 10.33 -11.51
N SER A 55 11.09 10.13 -12.59
CA SER A 55 11.12 8.90 -13.38
C SER A 55 10.41 9.10 -14.72
N PRO A 56 11.02 8.69 -15.84
CA PRO A 56 10.34 8.71 -17.14
C PRO A 56 9.17 7.71 -17.22
N TYR A 57 9.07 6.79 -16.26
CA TYR A 57 8.04 5.73 -16.22
C TYR A 57 6.83 6.08 -15.34
N LEU A 58 6.84 7.25 -14.67
CA LEU A 58 5.69 7.70 -13.88
C LEU A 58 4.51 7.96 -14.83
N PRO A 59 3.37 7.27 -14.69
CA PRO A 59 2.25 7.42 -15.62
C PRO A 59 1.57 8.77 -15.43
N LEU A 60 1.41 9.53 -16.51
CA LEU A 60 0.89 10.91 -16.48
C LEU A 60 -0.45 11.04 -17.18
N THR A 61 -0.56 10.52 -18.40
CA THR A 61 -1.80 10.63 -19.19
C THR A 61 -2.84 9.61 -18.73
N PRO A 62 -4.14 9.84 -18.99
CA PRO A 62 -5.19 8.84 -18.75
C PRO A 62 -4.84 7.48 -19.36
N ALA A 63 -4.33 7.43 -20.59
CA ALA A 63 -3.91 6.20 -21.25
C ALA A 63 -2.73 5.51 -20.53
N ASP A 64 -1.73 6.26 -20.06
CA ASP A 64 -0.62 5.67 -19.27
C ASP A 64 -1.13 5.06 -17.96
N ILE A 65 -2.03 5.78 -17.28
CA ILE A 65 -2.62 5.36 -16.01
C ILE A 65 -3.47 4.10 -16.23
N ALA A 66 -4.34 4.07 -17.24
CA ALA A 66 -5.14 2.91 -17.60
C ALA A 66 -4.26 1.69 -17.90
N SER A 67 -3.31 1.83 -18.83
CA SER A 67 -2.41 0.75 -19.25
C SER A 67 -1.66 0.16 -18.05
N GLN A 68 -1.02 1.02 -17.23
CA GLN A 68 -0.24 0.52 -16.10
C GLN A 68 -1.11 -0.07 -14.97
N ALA A 69 -2.33 0.42 -14.78
CA ALA A 69 -3.27 -0.13 -13.83
C ALA A 69 -3.76 -1.52 -14.26
N ILE A 70 -4.11 -1.69 -15.54
CA ILE A 70 -4.50 -2.98 -16.12
C ILE A 70 -3.35 -3.99 -16.04
N GLU A 71 -2.14 -3.59 -16.42
CA GLU A 71 -0.95 -4.45 -16.30
C GLU A 71 -0.65 -4.85 -14.85
N ALA A 72 -0.87 -3.94 -13.88
CA ALA A 72 -0.73 -4.23 -12.46
C ALA A 72 -1.76 -5.26 -11.98
N ALA A 73 -3.01 -5.15 -12.42
CA ALA A 73 -4.05 -6.13 -12.13
C ALA A 73 -3.70 -7.51 -12.72
N GLN A 74 -3.31 -7.55 -14.00
CA GLN A 74 -2.85 -8.78 -14.67
C GLN A 74 -1.64 -9.42 -13.97
N ALA A 75 -0.77 -8.61 -13.34
CA ALA A 75 0.35 -9.10 -12.55
C ALA A 75 -0.07 -9.69 -11.19
N GLY A 76 -1.27 -9.39 -10.69
CA GLY A 76 -1.83 -9.92 -9.45
C GLY A 76 -2.28 -8.86 -8.44
N ALA A 77 -2.39 -7.59 -8.81
CA ALA A 77 -2.99 -6.58 -7.94
C ALA A 77 -4.51 -6.76 -7.88
N ALA A 78 -5.06 -6.95 -6.68
CA ALA A 78 -6.50 -7.05 -6.45
C ALA A 78 -7.17 -5.68 -6.29
N ILE A 79 -6.39 -4.66 -5.91
CA ILE A 79 -6.85 -3.29 -5.68
C ILE A 79 -5.96 -2.34 -6.47
N LEU A 80 -6.57 -1.40 -7.20
CA LEU A 80 -5.91 -0.34 -7.93
C LEU A 80 -6.24 1.00 -7.27
N HIS A 81 -5.24 1.63 -6.65
CA HIS A 81 -5.35 2.95 -6.03
C HIS A 81 -4.99 4.03 -7.05
N LEU A 82 -5.94 4.93 -7.30
CA LEU A 82 -5.93 5.82 -8.45
C LEU A 82 -5.97 7.30 -8.06
N HIS A 83 -5.09 8.04 -8.73
CA HIS A 83 -5.03 9.49 -8.78
C HIS A 83 -5.08 9.92 -10.26
N ALA A 84 -5.53 11.16 -10.52
CA ALA A 84 -5.43 11.76 -11.83
C ALA A 84 -4.30 12.81 -11.87
N ARG A 85 -3.75 12.98 -13.07
CA ARG A 85 -2.76 14.02 -13.39
C ARG A 85 -3.20 14.76 -14.64
N ASN A 86 -2.81 16.03 -14.75
CA ASN A 86 -2.98 16.81 -15.95
C ASN A 86 -2.26 16.10 -17.11
N PRO A 87 -2.96 15.74 -18.21
CA PRO A 87 -2.37 14.97 -19.30
C PRO A 87 -1.21 15.70 -20.02
N VAL A 88 -1.11 17.02 -19.89
CA VAL A 88 -0.10 17.84 -20.58
C VAL A 88 1.21 17.90 -19.79
N ASP A 89 1.15 18.18 -18.48
CA ASP A 89 2.33 18.49 -17.66
C ASP A 89 2.51 17.57 -16.44
N GLY A 90 1.62 16.59 -16.23
CA GLY A 90 1.71 15.62 -15.13
C GLY A 90 1.37 16.17 -13.74
N ARG A 91 0.92 17.42 -13.62
CA ARG A 91 0.52 18.02 -12.33
C ARG A 91 -0.68 17.31 -11.74
N PRO A 92 -0.74 17.04 -10.43
CA PRO A 92 -1.94 16.42 -9.83
C PRO A 92 -3.19 17.25 -10.12
N THR A 93 -4.29 16.59 -10.52
CA THR A 93 -5.56 17.26 -10.83
C THR A 93 -6.73 16.57 -10.12
N PRO A 94 -7.68 17.32 -9.54
CA PRO A 94 -8.90 16.76 -8.98
C PRO A 94 -9.99 16.54 -10.04
N ASP A 95 -9.74 16.93 -11.30
CA ASP A 95 -10.76 17.06 -12.34
C ASP A 95 -11.46 15.72 -12.64
N PRO A 96 -12.76 15.59 -12.35
CA PRO A 96 -13.55 14.41 -12.68
C PRO A 96 -13.54 14.05 -14.17
N ALA A 97 -13.34 15.01 -15.07
CA ALA A 97 -13.26 14.75 -16.51
C ALA A 97 -12.05 13.86 -16.85
N VAL A 98 -10.90 14.12 -16.24
CA VAL A 98 -9.68 13.33 -16.46
C VAL A 98 -9.85 11.90 -15.94
N PHE A 99 -10.46 11.73 -14.77
CA PHE A 99 -10.77 10.39 -14.24
C PHE A 99 -11.70 9.59 -15.16
N ARG A 100 -12.71 10.25 -15.77
CA ARG A 100 -13.65 9.60 -16.71
C ARG A 100 -12.99 9.10 -17.98
N GLU A 101 -11.78 9.55 -18.30
CA GLU A 101 -11.04 9.07 -19.46
C GLU A 101 -10.41 7.69 -19.22
N PHE A 102 -9.99 7.36 -17.98
CA PHE A 102 -9.25 6.11 -17.70
C PHE A 102 -9.98 5.11 -16.81
N VAL A 103 -10.85 5.53 -15.89
CA VAL A 103 -11.50 4.59 -14.97
C VAL A 103 -12.44 3.61 -15.70
N PRO A 104 -13.32 4.04 -16.63
CA PRO A 104 -14.15 3.11 -17.39
C PRO A 104 -13.34 2.18 -18.31
N GLU A 105 -12.16 2.61 -18.74
CA GLU A 105 -11.24 1.75 -19.52
C GLU A 105 -10.69 0.62 -18.65
N ILE A 106 -10.19 0.94 -17.45
CA ILE A 106 -9.68 -0.06 -16.51
C ILE A 106 -10.75 -1.11 -16.20
N VAL A 107 -11.96 -0.68 -15.86
CA VAL A 107 -13.06 -1.57 -15.43
C VAL A 107 -13.55 -2.49 -16.56
N ARG A 108 -13.34 -2.10 -17.81
CA ARG A 108 -13.65 -2.97 -18.96
C ARG A 108 -12.67 -4.12 -19.11
N GLU A 109 -11.43 -3.92 -18.67
CA GLU A 109 -10.31 -4.84 -18.91
C GLU A 109 -9.92 -5.65 -17.66
N THR A 110 -10.42 -5.29 -16.47
CA THR A 110 -10.14 -6.02 -15.24
C THR A 110 -11.24 -5.88 -14.18
N ASP A 111 -11.41 -6.94 -13.38
CA ASP A 111 -12.28 -6.95 -12.20
C ASP A 111 -11.61 -6.38 -10.94
N ALA A 112 -10.38 -5.86 -11.01
CA ALA A 112 -9.69 -5.28 -9.87
C ALA A 112 -10.53 -4.18 -9.18
N VAL A 113 -10.47 -4.14 -7.84
CA VAL A 113 -11.19 -3.13 -7.06
C VAL A 113 -10.61 -1.75 -7.36
N ILE A 114 -11.47 -0.84 -7.79
CA ILE A 114 -11.10 0.56 -8.01
C ILE A 114 -11.17 1.31 -6.68
N ASN A 115 -9.99 1.74 -6.21
CA ASN A 115 -9.82 2.57 -5.04
C ASN A 115 -9.50 4.01 -5.46
N ILE A 116 -10.44 4.93 -5.26
CA ILE A 116 -10.27 6.33 -5.67
C ILE A 116 -9.74 7.14 -4.48
N THR A 117 -8.67 7.89 -4.71
CA THR A 117 -8.13 8.78 -3.67
C THR A 117 -9.18 9.80 -3.21
N THR A 118 -9.26 10.02 -1.90
CA THR A 118 -9.84 11.27 -1.34
C THR A 118 -8.76 12.16 -0.75
N GLY A 119 -7.48 11.82 -0.95
CA GLY A 119 -6.34 12.63 -0.54
C GLY A 119 -5.92 13.65 -1.60
N GLY A 120 -5.83 13.21 -2.85
CA GLY A 120 -5.40 14.06 -3.96
C GLY A 120 -4.00 14.64 -3.76
N SER A 121 -3.82 15.94 -4.02
CA SER A 121 -2.63 16.71 -3.62
C SER A 121 -2.91 17.48 -2.34
N THR A 122 -1.88 17.76 -1.53
CA THR A 122 -1.95 18.60 -0.33
C THR A 122 -2.44 20.03 -0.61
N ARG A 123 -2.43 20.46 -1.87
CA ARG A 123 -2.90 21.77 -2.34
C ARG A 123 -4.39 21.81 -2.70
N MET A 124 -5.08 20.65 -2.73
CA MET A 124 -6.49 20.57 -3.08
C MET A 124 -7.37 20.79 -1.85
N THR A 125 -8.47 21.52 -2.04
CA THR A 125 -9.56 21.64 -1.07
C THR A 125 -10.28 20.31 -0.88
N LEU A 126 -11.05 20.18 0.20
CA LEU A 126 -11.85 18.97 0.43
C LEU A 126 -12.85 18.72 -0.72
N ASP A 127 -13.51 19.76 -1.23
CA ASP A 127 -14.48 19.58 -2.32
C ASP A 127 -13.85 19.11 -3.63
N GLU A 128 -12.66 19.63 -3.96
CA GLU A 128 -11.87 19.15 -5.10
C GLU A 128 -11.48 17.69 -4.92
N ARG A 129 -10.99 17.30 -3.74
CA ARG A 129 -10.59 15.93 -3.42
C ARG A 129 -11.75 14.92 -3.55
N LEU A 130 -12.98 15.35 -3.30
CA LEU A 130 -14.18 14.51 -3.37
C LEU A 130 -14.92 14.60 -4.70
N ALA A 131 -14.49 15.47 -5.62
CA ALA A 131 -15.21 15.76 -6.86
C ALA A 131 -15.47 14.51 -7.72
N TYR A 132 -14.46 13.67 -7.94
CA TYR A 132 -14.66 12.42 -8.70
C TYR A 132 -15.32 11.31 -7.87
N PRO A 133 -14.91 11.01 -6.62
CA PRO A 133 -15.62 10.06 -5.76
C PRO A 133 -17.13 10.27 -5.67
N ARG A 134 -17.60 11.52 -5.57
CA ARG A 134 -19.04 11.90 -5.56
C ARG A 134 -19.79 11.43 -6.80
N VAL A 135 -19.12 11.51 -7.95
CA VAL A 135 -19.67 11.08 -9.24
C VAL A 135 -19.59 9.56 -9.36
N ALA A 136 -18.43 8.99 -9.05
CA ALA A 136 -18.08 7.59 -9.33
C ALA A 136 -18.69 6.59 -8.35
N ARG A 137 -18.94 7.02 -7.09
CA ARG A 137 -19.43 6.18 -5.99
C ARG A 137 -18.72 4.82 -5.95
N PRO A 138 -17.38 4.79 -5.83
CA PRO A 138 -16.61 3.57 -5.99
C PRO A 138 -16.91 2.55 -4.88
N GLU A 139 -16.46 1.31 -5.08
CA GLU A 139 -16.44 0.30 -4.03
C GLU A 139 -15.59 0.76 -2.84
N MET A 140 -14.46 1.41 -3.13
CA MET A 140 -13.51 1.85 -2.12
C MET A 140 -12.93 3.25 -2.44
N CYS A 141 -12.67 3.99 -1.38
CA CYS A 141 -11.91 5.23 -1.40
C CYS A 141 -10.75 5.18 -0.40
N SER A 142 -9.65 5.89 -0.66
CA SER A 142 -8.68 6.15 0.40
C SER A 142 -9.23 7.20 1.36
N LEU A 143 -8.87 7.14 2.64
CA LEU A 143 -9.26 8.13 3.65
C LEU A 143 -8.12 8.39 4.62
N ASN A 144 -7.60 9.60 4.55
CA ASN A 144 -6.50 10.06 5.39
C ASN A 144 -6.97 10.35 6.82
N MET A 145 -6.38 9.68 7.80
CA MET A 145 -6.90 9.64 9.17
C MET A 145 -6.38 10.73 10.11
N GLY A 146 -5.73 11.77 9.59
CA GLY A 146 -5.29 12.90 10.40
C GLY A 146 -4.60 14.00 9.60
N SER A 147 -4.55 15.19 10.19
CA SER A 147 -3.78 16.31 9.64
C SER A 147 -2.32 16.17 10.04
N MET A 148 -1.41 16.36 9.09
CA MET A 148 0.03 16.21 9.32
C MET A 148 0.84 17.06 8.35
N ASN A 149 2.10 17.31 8.67
CA ASN A 149 3.06 17.68 7.63
C ASN A 149 3.22 16.48 6.70
N PHE A 150 3.27 16.72 5.39
CA PHE A 150 3.51 15.69 4.39
C PHE A 150 4.49 16.27 3.39
N SER A 151 5.74 15.79 3.40
CA SER A 151 6.77 16.51 2.67
C SER A 151 7.80 15.64 1.96
N LEU A 152 8.06 15.99 0.71
CA LEU A 152 9.16 15.48 -0.10
C LEU A 152 10.15 16.60 -0.48
N HIS A 153 10.03 17.81 0.10
CA HIS A 153 10.87 18.97 -0.23
C HIS A 153 12.39 18.69 -0.23
N PRO A 154 12.98 17.84 0.65
CA PRO A 154 14.42 17.58 0.61
C PRO A 154 14.86 16.81 -0.65
N ILE A 155 13.94 16.21 -1.39
CA ILE A 155 14.22 15.51 -2.65
C ILE A 155 14.49 16.51 -3.78
N ALA A 156 13.89 17.72 -3.75
CA ALA A 156 14.11 18.73 -4.78
C ALA A 156 15.61 19.07 -4.94
N GLN A 157 16.35 19.14 -3.83
CA GLN A 157 17.79 19.40 -3.80
C GLN A 157 18.64 18.31 -4.49
N LYS A 158 18.06 17.13 -4.73
CA LYS A 158 18.73 15.98 -5.37
C LYS A 158 18.44 15.88 -6.86
N ILE A 159 17.30 16.41 -7.33
CA ILE A 159 16.89 16.37 -8.75
C ILE A 159 17.69 17.40 -9.57
N ASP A 160 18.01 18.54 -8.97
CA ASP A 160 18.68 19.69 -9.62
C ASP A 160 20.12 19.39 -10.09
N ARG A 161 20.68 18.22 -9.80
CA ARG A 161 22.12 17.93 -9.97
C ARG A 161 22.47 17.05 -11.17
N GLU A 162 21.52 16.37 -11.81
CA GLU A 162 21.84 15.38 -12.85
C GLU A 162 21.05 15.57 -14.17
N ASP A 163 19.74 15.85 -14.15
CA ASP A 163 18.89 15.83 -15.36
C ASP A 163 18.00 17.07 -15.58
N GLY A 164 17.88 17.96 -14.58
CA GLY A 164 17.00 19.13 -14.63
C GLY A 164 15.50 18.81 -14.47
N TRP A 165 14.68 19.86 -14.48
CA TRP A 165 13.22 19.77 -14.34
C TRP A 165 12.54 19.63 -15.70
N ARG A 166 11.59 18.70 -15.84
CA ARG A 166 10.87 18.45 -17.09
C ARG A 166 9.78 19.50 -17.32
N PHE A 167 9.15 19.96 -16.24
CA PHE A 167 8.11 20.98 -16.25
C PHE A 167 8.34 22.01 -15.14
N ASP A 168 8.01 23.27 -15.41
CA ASP A 168 8.30 24.42 -14.53
C ASP A 168 7.64 24.32 -13.15
N TRP A 169 6.49 23.64 -13.05
CA TRP A 169 5.73 23.53 -11.80
C TRP A 169 6.39 22.60 -10.76
N GLU A 170 7.25 21.68 -11.20
CA GLU A 170 7.70 20.55 -10.37
C GLU A 170 8.58 20.99 -9.20
N LYS A 171 9.50 21.93 -9.45
CA LYS A 171 10.43 22.45 -8.44
C LYS A 171 9.68 23.16 -7.33
N GLU A 172 8.88 24.15 -7.68
CA GLU A 172 8.06 24.92 -6.74
C GLU A 172 7.05 24.00 -6.02
N TYR A 173 6.51 22.99 -6.72
CA TYR A 173 5.60 22.04 -6.11
C TYR A 173 6.25 21.22 -5.00
N LEU A 174 7.49 20.75 -5.19
CA LEU A 174 8.21 19.99 -4.18
C LEU A 174 8.77 20.87 -3.06
N GLU A 175 9.43 21.98 -3.39
CA GLU A 175 9.96 22.91 -2.40
C GLU A 175 8.84 23.47 -1.52
N GLY A 176 7.70 23.84 -2.12
CA GLY A 176 6.53 24.33 -1.39
C GLY A 176 5.87 23.29 -0.47
N MET A 177 6.24 22.00 -0.54
CA MET A 177 5.76 21.03 0.45
C MET A 177 6.33 21.27 1.86
N GLU A 178 7.37 22.11 2.00
CA GLU A 178 7.94 22.47 3.31
C GLU A 178 6.93 23.19 4.21
N ASP A 179 6.06 24.02 3.63
CA ASP A 179 5.09 24.86 4.35
C ASP A 179 3.63 24.40 4.17
N MET A 180 3.42 23.12 3.84
CA MET A 180 2.08 22.58 3.57
C MET A 180 1.64 21.53 4.60
N ILE A 181 0.43 21.74 5.12
CA ILE A 181 -0.26 20.76 5.97
C ILE A 181 -1.16 19.93 5.07
N PHE A 182 -0.99 18.61 5.12
CA PHE A 182 -1.97 17.70 4.57
C PHE A 182 -3.18 17.63 5.50
N ARG A 183 -4.17 18.47 5.24
CA ARG A 183 -5.30 18.69 6.14
C ARG A 183 -6.34 17.59 6.06
N ASN A 184 -6.59 16.94 7.20
CA ASN A 184 -7.72 16.04 7.45
C ASN A 184 -8.17 16.23 8.91
N THR A 185 -8.97 17.25 9.16
CA THR A 185 -9.51 17.49 10.51
C THR A 185 -10.57 16.46 10.86
N PHE A 186 -10.94 16.32 12.14
CA PHE A 186 -12.07 15.46 12.54
C PHE A 186 -13.37 15.82 11.82
N ARG A 187 -13.58 17.10 11.46
CA ARG A 187 -14.74 17.53 10.67
C ARG A 187 -14.65 17.03 9.23
N ASP A 188 -13.48 17.18 8.61
CA ASP A 188 -13.26 16.72 7.23
C ASP A 188 -13.48 15.20 7.14
N ILE A 189 -12.88 14.43 8.06
CA ILE A 189 -13.04 12.97 8.11
C ILE A 189 -14.51 12.58 8.36
N ARG A 190 -15.19 13.24 9.31
CA ARG A 190 -16.62 13.00 9.57
C ARG A 190 -17.45 13.22 8.31
N ASN A 191 -17.23 14.34 7.62
CA ASN A 191 -17.97 14.70 6.42
C ASN A 191 -17.80 13.61 5.35
N ILE A 192 -16.57 13.16 5.10
CA ILE A 192 -16.30 12.07 4.15
C ILE A 192 -17.05 10.79 4.57
N LEU A 193 -16.90 10.37 5.83
CA LEU A 193 -17.56 9.16 6.32
C LEU A 193 -19.08 9.21 6.16
N THR A 194 -19.70 10.34 6.51
CA THR A 194 -21.16 10.49 6.42
C THR A 194 -21.65 10.62 4.99
N GLU A 195 -20.92 11.32 4.13
CA GLU A 195 -21.34 11.57 2.75
C GLU A 195 -21.35 10.28 1.92
N PHE A 196 -20.36 9.41 2.13
CA PHE A 196 -20.22 8.17 1.38
C PHE A 196 -20.91 6.95 2.02
N ALA A 197 -21.42 7.09 3.25
CA ALA A 197 -22.14 6.02 3.95
C ALA A 197 -23.33 5.50 3.13
N ASP A 198 -24.12 6.41 2.55
CA ASP A 198 -25.32 6.08 1.76
C ASP A 198 -25.00 5.42 0.41
N HIS A 199 -23.73 5.45 -0.01
CA HIS A 199 -23.27 4.89 -1.28
C HIS A 199 -22.63 3.50 -1.13
N GLY A 200 -22.55 2.98 0.10
CA GLY A 200 -21.90 1.70 0.40
C GLY A 200 -20.40 1.69 0.10
N THR A 201 -19.78 2.86 -0.08
CA THR A 201 -18.34 2.99 -0.30
C THR A 201 -17.60 2.66 0.98
N ARG A 202 -16.60 1.79 0.88
CA ARG A 202 -15.71 1.45 1.99
C ARG A 202 -14.41 2.22 1.89
N PHE A 203 -13.60 2.15 2.94
CA PHE A 203 -12.40 2.97 3.02
C PHE A 203 -11.14 2.16 3.26
N GLU A 204 -10.09 2.51 2.51
CA GLU A 204 -8.70 2.29 2.89
C GLU A 204 -8.29 3.43 3.83
N PHE A 205 -8.20 3.14 5.13
CA PHE A 205 -7.84 4.14 6.14
C PHE A 205 -6.34 4.35 6.18
N GLU A 206 -5.86 5.46 5.62
CA GLU A 206 -4.44 5.81 5.53
C GLU A 206 -3.96 6.39 6.87
N CYS A 207 -3.20 5.58 7.61
CA CYS A 207 -2.66 5.87 8.92
C CYS A 207 -1.14 6.01 8.86
N TYR A 208 -0.66 7.25 9.01
CA TYR A 208 0.75 7.63 8.92
C TYR A 208 1.45 7.64 10.28
N ASP A 209 0.66 7.63 11.35
CA ASP A 209 1.14 7.66 12.73
C ASP A 209 0.16 6.96 13.66
N VAL A 210 0.61 6.60 14.87
CA VAL A 210 -0.19 5.96 15.92
C VAL A 210 -1.43 6.80 16.25
N GLY A 211 -1.30 8.13 16.26
CA GLY A 211 -2.43 9.04 16.50
C GLY A 211 -3.58 8.84 15.50
N HIS A 212 -3.28 8.47 14.25
CA HIS A 212 -4.29 8.24 13.22
C HIS A 212 -5.13 6.98 13.51
N LEU A 213 -4.54 5.96 14.13
CA LEU A 213 -5.30 4.79 14.61
C LEU A 213 -6.28 5.18 15.72
N TYR A 214 -5.86 6.05 16.65
CA TYR A 214 -6.77 6.57 17.68
C TYR A 214 -7.89 7.43 17.08
N ASN A 215 -7.60 8.20 16.03
CA ASN A 215 -8.63 8.94 15.29
C ASN A 215 -9.64 7.97 14.65
N LEU A 216 -9.19 6.87 14.04
CA LEU A 216 -10.07 5.85 13.48
C LEU A 216 -10.93 5.19 14.58
N ALA A 217 -10.34 4.85 15.71
CA ALA A 217 -11.06 4.30 16.86
C ALA A 217 -12.12 5.27 17.40
N HIS A 218 -11.87 6.58 17.38
CA HIS A 218 -12.88 7.58 17.70
C HIS A 218 -14.11 7.47 16.78
N PHE A 219 -13.92 7.38 15.47
CA PHE A 219 -15.03 7.24 14.52
C PHE A 219 -15.75 5.90 14.60
N MET A 220 -15.02 4.82 14.92
CA MET A 220 -15.61 3.51 15.23
C MET A 220 -16.52 3.60 16.47
N ASN A 221 -16.04 4.22 17.55
CA ASN A 221 -16.82 4.37 18.80
C ASN A 221 -18.07 5.22 18.61
N LEU A 222 -18.07 6.13 17.63
CA LEU A 222 -19.25 6.90 17.22
C LEU A 222 -20.20 6.12 16.29
N GLY A 223 -19.85 4.90 15.87
CA GLY A 223 -20.64 4.08 14.96
C GLY A 223 -20.62 4.54 13.50
N LEU A 224 -19.71 5.46 13.14
CA LEU A 224 -19.60 6.01 11.77
C LEU A 224 -18.85 5.10 10.81
N VAL A 225 -18.07 4.16 11.33
CA VAL A 225 -17.41 3.10 10.55
C VAL A 225 -17.62 1.77 11.24
N LYS A 226 -17.74 0.70 10.46
CA LYS A 226 -18.00 -0.66 10.94
C LYS A 226 -16.96 -1.62 10.39
N PRO A 227 -16.63 -2.73 11.07
CA PRO A 227 -15.77 -3.79 10.53
C PRO A 227 -16.31 -4.36 9.20
N PRO A 228 -15.44 -5.02 8.39
CA PRO A 228 -13.99 -5.06 8.55
C PRO A 228 -13.34 -3.71 8.20
N PHE A 229 -12.35 -3.28 8.99
CA PHE A 229 -11.56 -2.07 8.69
C PHE A 229 -10.38 -2.43 7.79
N PHE A 230 -10.16 -1.68 6.71
CA PHE A 230 -8.93 -1.81 5.92
C PHE A 230 -7.95 -0.70 6.30
N ILE A 231 -7.00 -1.02 7.18
CA ILE A 231 -6.04 -0.06 7.73
C ILE A 231 -4.77 -0.09 6.88
N GLN A 232 -4.49 0.99 6.15
CA GLN A 232 -3.25 1.16 5.41
C GLN A 232 -2.22 1.87 6.30
N THR A 233 -1.17 1.16 6.70
CA THR A 233 -0.08 1.70 7.50
C THR A 233 0.98 2.29 6.57
N VAL A 234 1.15 3.61 6.62
CA VAL A 234 2.07 4.35 5.75
C VAL A 234 3.32 4.76 6.52
N LEU A 235 4.49 4.25 6.10
CA LEU A 235 5.75 4.51 6.77
C LEU A 235 6.79 5.17 5.85
N GLY A 236 7.55 6.12 6.40
CA GLY A 236 8.68 6.77 5.73
C GLY A 236 8.36 8.08 5.01
N ILE A 237 7.18 8.66 5.25
CA ILE A 237 6.87 10.03 4.82
C ILE A 237 7.38 11.02 5.88
N LEU A 238 8.10 12.06 5.45
CA LEU A 238 8.55 13.12 6.37
C LEU A 238 7.32 13.86 6.92
N GLY A 239 7.12 13.74 8.23
CA GLY A 239 5.96 14.24 8.97
C GLY A 239 5.07 13.15 9.58
N GLY A 240 5.28 11.87 9.21
CA GLY A 240 4.70 10.69 9.86
C GLY A 240 5.76 9.78 10.48
N LEU A 241 5.39 8.53 10.79
CA LEU A 241 6.32 7.54 11.33
C LEU A 241 7.42 7.15 10.34
N GLY A 242 8.63 6.96 10.89
CA GLY A 242 9.78 6.50 10.15
C GLY A 242 9.61 5.07 9.61
N PRO A 243 10.38 4.67 8.57
CA PRO A 243 10.28 3.37 7.92
C PRO A 243 11.03 2.25 8.67
N ASP A 244 11.08 2.35 10.00
CA ASP A 244 11.75 1.39 10.87
C ASP A 244 10.82 0.19 11.16
N PRO A 245 11.31 -1.06 11.16
CA PRO A 245 10.53 -2.25 11.49
C PRO A 245 9.72 -2.14 12.79
N GLU A 246 10.29 -1.48 13.80
CA GLU A 246 9.68 -1.25 15.11
C GLU A 246 8.39 -0.43 14.99
N ASN A 247 8.36 0.58 14.11
CA ASN A 247 7.18 1.40 13.90
C ASN A 247 6.03 0.60 13.29
N LEU A 248 6.33 -0.36 12.39
CA LEU A 248 5.32 -1.29 11.88
C LEU A 248 4.72 -2.15 12.99
N VAL A 249 5.56 -2.67 13.89
CA VAL A 249 5.11 -3.47 15.03
C VAL A 249 4.25 -2.64 15.98
N VAL A 250 4.65 -1.40 16.28
CA VAL A 250 3.87 -0.47 17.13
C VAL A 250 2.50 -0.16 16.52
N MET A 251 2.44 0.10 15.20
CA MET A 251 1.19 0.33 14.49
C MET A 251 0.27 -0.89 14.56
N ARG A 252 0.81 -2.09 14.30
CA ARG A 252 0.05 -3.35 14.39
C ARG A 252 -0.47 -3.59 15.81
N ASN A 253 0.39 -3.53 16.83
CA ASN A 253 0.00 -3.77 18.22
C ASN A 253 -1.05 -2.76 18.70
N THR A 254 -0.95 -1.51 18.25
CA THR A 254 -1.96 -0.49 18.55
C THR A 254 -3.29 -0.81 17.89
N ALA A 255 -3.28 -1.21 16.61
CA ALA A 255 -4.48 -1.62 15.91
C ALA A 255 -5.14 -2.87 16.54
N ASP A 256 -4.35 -3.88 16.91
CA ASP A 256 -4.83 -5.08 17.61
C ASP A 256 -5.57 -4.70 18.91
N ARG A 257 -5.02 -3.77 19.71
CA ARG A 257 -5.64 -3.29 20.96
C ARG A 257 -6.89 -2.44 20.73
N LEU A 258 -6.93 -1.64 19.66
CA LEU A 258 -8.03 -0.70 19.41
C LEU A 258 -9.21 -1.35 18.69
N PHE A 259 -8.95 -2.27 17.76
CA PHE A 259 -9.96 -2.81 16.86
C PHE A 259 -10.25 -4.29 17.07
N GLY A 260 -9.35 -5.05 17.72
CA GLY A 260 -9.43 -6.52 17.77
C GLY A 260 -8.97 -7.14 16.45
N ARG A 261 -8.15 -8.20 16.54
CA ARG A 261 -7.40 -8.74 15.40
C ARG A 261 -8.27 -9.25 14.25
N GLU A 262 -9.47 -9.70 14.57
CA GLU A 262 -10.47 -10.25 13.67
C GLU A 262 -11.29 -9.17 12.92
N ASN A 263 -11.28 -7.92 13.40
CA ASN A 263 -12.14 -6.86 12.86
C ASN A 263 -11.44 -5.97 11.83
N TYR A 264 -10.14 -6.16 11.59
CA TYR A 264 -9.41 -5.38 10.61
C TYR A 264 -8.42 -6.20 9.80
N HIS A 265 -8.25 -5.75 8.56
CA HIS A 265 -7.13 -6.09 7.72
C HIS A 265 -6.15 -4.92 7.75
N PHE A 266 -4.87 -5.19 7.99
CA PHE A 266 -3.85 -4.17 7.75
C PHE A 266 -3.13 -4.41 6.44
N SER A 267 -2.85 -3.33 5.74
CA SER A 267 -1.92 -3.27 4.61
C SER A 267 -0.77 -2.34 4.98
N VAL A 268 0.36 -2.47 4.29
CA VAL A 268 1.53 -1.62 4.52
C VAL A 268 2.01 -1.06 3.20
N LEU A 269 2.39 0.22 3.26
CA LEU A 269 3.17 0.94 2.27
C LEU A 269 4.47 1.39 2.94
N GLY A 270 5.59 1.17 2.26
CA GLY A 270 6.90 1.69 2.63
C GLY A 270 7.41 2.68 1.58
N ALA A 271 7.69 3.92 1.97
CA ALA A 271 8.11 4.96 1.03
C ALA A 271 9.48 4.66 0.37
N GLY A 272 9.55 4.79 -0.95
CA GLY A 272 10.76 4.67 -1.74
C GLY A 272 11.47 3.32 -1.56
N ARG A 273 12.76 3.37 -1.17
CA ARG A 273 13.59 2.16 -0.99
C ARG A 273 13.06 1.19 0.09
N HIS A 274 12.16 1.65 0.95
CA HIS A 274 11.61 0.87 2.05
C HIS A 274 10.42 0.00 1.63
N GLN A 275 9.89 0.16 0.41
CA GLN A 275 8.72 -0.56 -0.11
C GLN A 275 8.86 -2.07 0.07
N MET A 276 9.80 -2.72 -0.63
CA MET A 276 9.92 -4.18 -0.64
C MET A 276 10.21 -4.79 0.75
N PRO A 277 11.15 -4.26 1.57
CA PRO A 277 11.38 -4.78 2.91
C PRO A 277 10.16 -4.69 3.83
N LEU A 278 9.49 -3.53 3.89
CA LEU A 278 8.38 -3.32 4.82
C LEU A 278 7.13 -4.12 4.42
N VAL A 279 6.80 -4.20 3.13
CA VAL A 279 5.65 -4.99 2.70
C VAL A 279 5.88 -6.50 2.84
N THR A 280 7.13 -6.96 2.71
CA THR A 280 7.47 -8.35 3.02
C THR A 280 7.28 -8.65 4.50
N MET A 281 7.76 -7.74 5.37
CA MET A 281 7.53 -7.86 6.82
C MET A 281 6.04 -7.80 7.16
N ALA A 282 5.25 -6.96 6.48
CA ALA A 282 3.81 -6.90 6.64
C ALA A 282 3.15 -8.26 6.39
N ALA A 283 3.50 -8.92 5.28
CA ALA A 283 2.97 -10.25 4.95
C ALA A 283 3.34 -11.30 6.01
N ILE A 284 4.59 -11.31 6.50
CA ILE A 284 5.04 -12.18 7.60
C ILE A 284 4.22 -11.93 8.87
N LEU A 285 3.88 -10.67 9.15
CA LEU A 285 3.04 -10.27 10.27
C LEU A 285 1.54 -10.51 10.03
N GLY A 286 1.16 -11.21 8.96
CA GLY A 286 -0.23 -11.47 8.63
C GLY A 286 -0.97 -10.21 8.15
N GLY A 287 -0.29 -9.36 7.39
CA GLY A 287 -0.84 -8.20 6.71
C GLY A 287 -1.07 -8.44 5.22
N ASN A 288 -1.49 -7.37 4.56
CA ASN A 288 -1.57 -7.18 3.12
C ASN A 288 -0.46 -6.22 2.68
N VAL A 289 -0.29 -6.05 1.36
CA VAL A 289 0.82 -5.29 0.81
C VAL A 289 0.34 -4.22 -0.16
N ARG A 290 0.99 -3.05 -0.16
CA ARG A 290 0.81 -2.00 -1.15
C ARG A 290 2.14 -1.65 -1.82
N VAL A 291 2.14 -1.69 -3.14
CA VAL A 291 3.26 -1.32 -4.01
C VAL A 291 2.78 -0.34 -5.08
N GLY A 292 3.69 0.15 -5.92
CA GLY A 292 3.35 1.01 -7.05
C GLY A 292 4.25 2.24 -7.15
N LEU A 293 4.22 2.88 -8.31
CA LEU A 293 5.06 4.04 -8.64
C LEU A 293 4.67 5.29 -7.86
N GLU A 294 3.46 5.32 -7.30
CA GLU A 294 3.07 6.32 -6.31
C GLU A 294 3.99 6.30 -5.09
N ASP A 295 4.34 5.11 -4.62
CA ASP A 295 5.01 4.92 -3.34
C ASP A 295 6.53 4.82 -3.51
N SER A 296 7.00 4.29 -4.64
CA SER A 296 8.41 4.20 -5.00
C SER A 296 8.61 4.18 -6.51
N VAL A 297 9.48 5.06 -7.02
CA VAL A 297 9.90 5.03 -8.44
C VAL A 297 10.99 3.98 -8.74
N TYR A 298 11.40 3.17 -7.76
CA TYR A 298 12.50 2.21 -7.89
C TYR A 298 12.03 0.76 -7.80
N LEU A 299 12.61 -0.12 -8.62
CA LEU A 299 12.45 -1.58 -8.52
C LEU A 299 13.47 -2.19 -7.55
N SER A 300 14.71 -1.71 -7.60
CA SER A 300 15.82 -2.10 -6.73
C SER A 300 16.78 -0.93 -6.53
N LYS A 301 17.84 -1.12 -5.72
CA LYS A 301 18.85 -0.08 -5.48
C LYS A 301 19.40 0.44 -6.82
N GLY A 302 19.17 1.72 -7.09
CA GLY A 302 19.65 2.40 -8.30
C GLY A 302 18.89 2.07 -9.61
N VAL A 303 17.87 1.20 -9.58
CA VAL A 303 17.13 0.78 -10.78
C VAL A 303 15.70 1.30 -10.70
N LYS A 304 15.31 2.17 -11.64
CA LYS A 304 13.93 2.66 -11.76
C LYS A 304 13.00 1.51 -12.16
N ALA A 305 11.82 1.45 -11.56
CA ALA A 305 10.77 0.55 -12.03
C ALA A 305 10.20 1.09 -13.33
N ARG A 306 10.08 0.22 -14.34
CA ARG A 306 9.60 0.57 -15.68
C ARG A 306 8.08 0.57 -15.80
N SER A 307 7.42 -0.18 -14.92
CA SER A 307 5.97 -0.15 -14.77
C SER A 307 5.57 -0.56 -13.35
N ASN A 308 4.35 -0.19 -12.97
CA ASN A 308 3.71 -0.68 -11.75
C ASN A 308 3.70 -2.22 -11.67
N ALA A 309 3.48 -2.90 -12.80
CA ALA A 309 3.46 -4.35 -12.88
C ALA A 309 4.80 -5.01 -12.51
N GLU A 310 5.95 -4.36 -12.74
CA GLU A 310 7.24 -4.90 -12.27
C GLU A 310 7.30 -5.02 -10.75
N GLN A 311 6.75 -4.03 -10.03
CA GLN A 311 6.71 -4.06 -8.57
C GLN A 311 5.69 -5.07 -8.06
N VAL A 312 4.51 -5.17 -8.68
CA VAL A 312 3.51 -6.20 -8.36
C VAL A 312 4.10 -7.60 -8.54
N ARG A 313 4.72 -7.89 -9.70
CA ARG A 313 5.39 -9.19 -9.94
C ARG A 313 6.48 -9.46 -8.92
N LYS A 314 7.23 -8.42 -8.51
CA LYS A 314 8.31 -8.58 -7.53
C LYS A 314 7.78 -8.97 -6.16
N ILE A 315 6.77 -8.28 -5.63
CA ILE A 315 6.21 -8.65 -4.32
C ILE A 315 5.46 -9.98 -4.40
N ARG A 316 4.74 -10.25 -5.49
CA ARG A 316 4.08 -11.54 -5.73
C ARG A 316 5.06 -12.71 -5.63
N ARG A 317 6.22 -12.64 -6.31
CA ARG A 317 7.25 -13.68 -6.19
C ARG A 317 7.67 -13.90 -4.74
N VAL A 318 7.94 -12.84 -3.98
CA VAL A 318 8.32 -12.96 -2.56
C VAL A 318 7.21 -13.63 -1.74
N LEU A 319 5.95 -13.28 -1.98
CA LEU A 319 4.81 -13.89 -1.30
C LEU A 319 4.67 -15.38 -1.62
N GLU A 320 4.84 -15.76 -2.90
CA GLU A 320 4.80 -17.14 -3.35
C GLU A 320 5.95 -17.97 -2.75
N GLU A 321 7.17 -17.41 -2.68
CA GLU A 321 8.33 -18.03 -1.99
C GLU A 321 8.07 -18.23 -0.48
N LEU A 322 7.25 -17.37 0.13
CA LEU A 322 6.79 -17.51 1.52
C LEU A 322 5.56 -18.43 1.66
N SER A 323 5.16 -19.13 0.58
CA SER A 323 4.00 -20.03 0.53
C SER A 323 2.65 -19.35 0.81
N PHE A 324 2.55 -18.05 0.56
CA PHE A 324 1.27 -17.34 0.55
C PHE A 324 0.60 -17.47 -0.82
N GLU A 325 -0.73 -17.33 -0.83
CA GLU A 325 -1.50 -17.20 -2.07
C GLU A 325 -1.91 -15.74 -2.27
N ILE A 326 -2.05 -15.30 -3.52
CA ILE A 326 -2.47 -13.93 -3.84
C ILE A 326 -3.99 -13.89 -3.91
N ALA A 327 -4.59 -12.91 -3.22
CA ALA A 327 -6.03 -12.68 -3.31
C ALA A 327 -6.40 -12.18 -4.71
N THR A 328 -7.43 -12.78 -5.30
CA THR A 328 -8.14 -12.25 -6.46
C THR A 328 -8.94 -11.00 -6.09
N PRO A 329 -9.41 -10.20 -7.06
CA PRO A 329 -10.31 -9.09 -6.77
C PRO A 329 -11.57 -9.47 -6.00
N ASP A 330 -12.18 -10.62 -6.31
CA ASP A 330 -13.40 -11.07 -5.63
C ASP A 330 -13.12 -11.54 -4.19
N GLU A 331 -12.00 -12.23 -3.96
CA GLU A 331 -11.55 -12.55 -2.60
C GLU A 331 -11.27 -11.26 -1.81
N ALA A 332 -10.67 -10.23 -2.43
CA ALA A 332 -10.47 -8.94 -1.79
C ALA A 332 -11.81 -8.24 -1.46
N ARG A 333 -12.81 -8.32 -2.34
CA ARG A 333 -14.16 -7.82 -2.06
C ARG A 333 -14.80 -8.52 -0.88
N GLU A 334 -14.70 -9.84 -0.80
CA GLU A 334 -15.20 -10.63 0.32
C GLU A 334 -14.50 -10.26 1.63
N MET A 335 -13.17 -10.26 1.65
CA MET A 335 -12.36 -9.91 2.81
C MET A 335 -12.67 -8.51 3.35
N LEU A 336 -12.92 -7.55 2.46
CA LEU A 336 -13.14 -6.14 2.82
C LEU A 336 -14.62 -5.75 2.91
N GLY A 337 -15.54 -6.66 2.63
CA GLY A 337 -16.99 -6.41 2.64
C GLY A 337 -17.43 -5.35 1.64
N LEU A 338 -16.85 -5.35 0.43
CA LEU A 338 -17.14 -4.37 -0.61
C LEU A 338 -18.49 -4.65 -1.29
N LYS A 339 -19.12 -3.60 -1.81
CA LYS A 339 -20.45 -3.69 -2.45
C LYS A 339 -20.47 -4.37 -3.82
N GLY A 340 -19.31 -4.66 -4.41
CA GLY A 340 -19.16 -5.32 -5.70
C GLY A 340 -19.13 -4.36 -6.89
N ALA A 341 -18.51 -4.82 -7.98
CA ALA A 341 -18.29 -4.05 -9.20
C ALA A 341 -19.60 -3.56 -9.85
N ALA A 342 -20.68 -4.35 -9.79
CA ALA A 342 -21.97 -3.98 -10.38
C ALA A 342 -22.69 -2.82 -9.67
N ALA A 343 -22.22 -2.39 -8.49
CA ALA A 343 -22.85 -1.36 -7.66
C ALA A 343 -22.13 0.01 -7.73
N VAL A 344 -21.26 0.21 -8.73
CA VAL A 344 -20.57 1.49 -9.01
C VAL A 344 -21.19 2.20 -10.22
N THR A 345 -20.81 3.46 -10.48
CA THR A 345 -21.48 4.34 -11.46
C THR A 345 -20.62 4.74 -12.66
N PHE A 346 -19.59 3.95 -12.97
CA PHE A 346 -18.68 4.16 -14.10
C PHE A 346 -18.61 2.93 -15.00
#